data_AF-A0A7Y4Q9E4-F1
#
_entry.id   AF-A0A7Y4Q9E4-F1
#
_cell.length_a   1.000
_cell.length_b   1.000
_cell.length_c   1.000
_cell.angle_alpha   90.00
_cell.angle_beta   90.00
_cell.angle_gamma   90.00
#
_symmetry.space_group_name_H-M   'P 1'
#
loop_
_entity.id
_entity.type
_entity.pdbx_description
1 polymer ?
#
loop_
_entity_poly.entity_id
_entity_poly.type
_entity_poly.pdbx_seq_one_letter_code
_entity_poly.pdbx_strand_id
1 'polypeptide(L)'
;CDPLELREDSQLGIPGLLQAVRKGNVSVANPLGSSVLENIGLMAFLHGAFKYFLNEDPIIPMIATWWCGQKKEMNHVIDNLDKLVIKTTERMSGFQTVMGSQLSRSEKDDLIRKIKFEPFRYVGQEEVHFSTSPVFTKEKLEPRYTVLRTYLVGGKNEYEMMRGGLARCSPEKGSFLVSNQDGGISKDTWVESTVKNTTPSVLHQAPDMKRKAVLPSRTAENLFWVGRYTQRVIRTSRFLRIVLRHLTQKGYIHQGSDSESLLILLQATTHLTYSYPGFVEEADEVLKDPLREIHQLICNPNRAGSILFTLNNLLKSMYAARDRWTIDSWRIIDEIENVKRRIAAVEPDGIRHVLTLLDLLTGGLLSFSEMTRQSMYRSDGRVMYRMGQLIEEIQVELVQYRSILSFQYDESTEFQLLEALLLSNQNLITYRSVYRTYLSAAPTVDLLFLNSQNPTSVLSQLEGVLKYARILAQKERGGDDNEISRLVFECYSSVRLMNIDALMETEKDSNYRKGFDEFCGTLQKQMAQVYTKLSATYFSHSTYQQQGSKDGFQFEI
;
A
#
# COMPACT_ATOMS: atom_id res chain seq x y z
N CYS A 1 -14.28 -18.90 -8.04
CA CYS A 1 -13.60 -19.73 -7.03
C CYS A 1 -12.79 -20.87 -7.66
N ASP A 2 -13.05 -21.26 -8.91
CA ASP A 2 -12.22 -22.19 -9.68
C ASP A 2 -12.00 -21.64 -11.10
N PRO A 3 -10.77 -21.30 -11.51
CA PRO A 3 -10.49 -20.79 -12.85
C PRO A 3 -10.62 -21.85 -13.96
N LEU A 4 -10.64 -23.15 -13.64
CA LEU A 4 -10.78 -24.19 -14.67
C LEU A 4 -12.22 -24.34 -15.17
N GLU A 5 -13.21 -23.94 -14.37
CA GLU A 5 -14.63 -24.16 -14.68
C GLU A 5 -15.50 -22.89 -14.61
N LEU A 6 -15.01 -21.79 -14.05
CA LEU A 6 -15.76 -20.53 -13.93
C LEU A 6 -15.12 -19.41 -14.76
N ARG A 7 -14.42 -18.47 -14.10
CA ARG A 7 -13.73 -17.37 -14.75
C ARG A 7 -12.26 -17.73 -14.94
N GLU A 8 -11.88 -18.02 -16.19
CA GLU A 8 -10.53 -18.46 -16.58
C GLU A 8 -9.44 -17.43 -16.22
N ASP A 9 -9.77 -16.14 -16.25
CA ASP A 9 -8.88 -15.02 -15.91
C ASP A 9 -8.73 -14.79 -14.40
N SER A 10 -9.44 -15.55 -13.56
CA SER A 10 -9.48 -15.33 -12.12
C SER A 10 -8.23 -15.85 -11.42
N GLN A 11 -7.39 -14.92 -10.93
CA GLN A 11 -6.24 -15.24 -10.08
C GLN A 11 -6.60 -15.45 -8.59
N LEU A 12 -7.88 -15.33 -8.23
CA LEU A 12 -8.37 -15.46 -6.84
C LEU A 12 -8.84 -16.87 -6.50
N GLY A 13 -9.15 -17.69 -7.51
CA GLY A 13 -9.69 -19.04 -7.33
C GLY A 13 -8.61 -20.11 -7.15
N ILE A 14 -9.02 -21.30 -6.72
CA ILE A 14 -8.17 -22.49 -6.63
C ILE A 14 -8.52 -23.40 -7.81
N PRO A 15 -7.58 -23.66 -8.75
CA PRO A 15 -7.81 -24.59 -9.85
C PRO A 15 -8.25 -25.98 -9.34
N GLY A 16 -9.38 -26.48 -9.85
CA GLY A 16 -9.91 -27.81 -9.52
C GLY A 16 -10.75 -27.87 -8.23
N LEU A 17 -11.03 -26.73 -7.59
CA LEU A 17 -11.89 -26.67 -6.41
C LEU A 17 -13.29 -27.23 -6.67
N LEU A 18 -13.91 -26.92 -7.81
CA LEU A 18 -15.25 -27.42 -8.14
C LEU A 18 -15.26 -28.95 -8.27
N GLN A 19 -14.21 -29.52 -8.87
CA GLN A 19 -14.04 -30.96 -8.96
C GLN A 19 -13.87 -31.60 -7.57
N ALA A 20 -13.09 -30.99 -6.67
CA ALA A 20 -12.91 -31.47 -5.31
C ALA A 20 -14.23 -31.46 -4.50
N VAL A 21 -15.05 -30.42 -4.69
CA VAL A 21 -16.39 -30.31 -4.10
C VAL A 21 -17.32 -31.38 -4.64
N ARG A 22 -17.37 -31.60 -5.97
CA ARG A 22 -18.20 -32.65 -6.59
C ARG A 22 -17.82 -34.06 -6.13
N LYS A 23 -16.55 -34.30 -5.83
CA LYS A 23 -16.05 -35.58 -5.29
C LYS A 23 -16.35 -35.75 -3.80
N GLY A 24 -16.91 -34.74 -3.12
CA GLY A 24 -17.21 -34.80 -1.68
C GLY A 24 -15.99 -34.66 -0.77
N ASN A 25 -14.81 -34.37 -1.32
CA ASN A 25 -13.57 -34.24 -0.53
C ASN A 25 -13.49 -32.90 0.21
N VAL A 26 -14.23 -31.90 -0.26
CA VAL A 26 -14.23 -30.53 0.28
C VAL A 26 -15.67 -30.01 0.32
N SER A 27 -16.03 -29.33 1.40
CA SER A 27 -17.27 -28.57 1.50
C SER A 27 -16.97 -27.06 1.43
N VAL A 28 -17.84 -26.31 0.75
CA VAL A 28 -17.74 -24.84 0.65
C VAL A 28 -18.94 -24.22 1.34
N ALA A 29 -18.68 -23.29 2.25
CA ALA A 29 -19.69 -22.49 2.93
C ALA A 29 -19.51 -21.01 2.54
N ASN A 30 -20.48 -20.34 1.90
CA ASN A 30 -21.80 -20.84 1.45
C ASN A 30 -21.71 -21.78 0.23
N PRO A 31 -22.71 -22.67 0.01
CA PRO A 31 -22.71 -23.59 -1.12
C PRO A 31 -22.63 -22.87 -2.48
N LEU A 32 -22.00 -23.54 -3.46
CA LEU A 32 -21.94 -23.02 -4.83
C LEU A 32 -23.34 -22.79 -5.39
N GLY A 33 -23.56 -21.64 -6.02
CA GLY A 33 -24.85 -21.25 -6.59
C GLY A 33 -25.82 -20.58 -5.61
N SER A 34 -25.49 -20.47 -4.32
CA SER A 34 -26.38 -19.83 -3.33
C SER A 34 -26.70 -18.35 -3.64
N SER A 35 -25.84 -17.69 -4.42
CA SER A 35 -26.01 -16.29 -4.81
C SER A 35 -27.27 -16.03 -5.65
N VAL A 36 -27.85 -17.05 -6.28
CA VAL A 36 -29.11 -16.93 -7.01
C VAL A 36 -30.24 -16.42 -6.11
N LEU A 37 -30.24 -16.84 -4.84
CA LEU A 37 -31.25 -16.47 -3.84
C LEU A 37 -31.19 -15.00 -3.46
N GLU A 38 -30.07 -14.34 -3.73
CA GLU A 38 -29.90 -12.92 -3.44
C GLU A 38 -30.30 -12.01 -4.62
N ASN A 39 -30.89 -12.58 -5.68
CA ASN A 39 -31.46 -11.83 -6.79
C ASN A 39 -32.76 -11.15 -6.34
N ILE A 40 -32.81 -9.81 -6.44
CA ILE A 40 -33.94 -9.02 -5.95
C ILE A 40 -35.25 -9.28 -6.72
N GLY A 41 -35.18 -9.80 -7.95
CA GLY A 41 -36.36 -10.23 -8.70
C GLY A 41 -37.09 -11.40 -8.04
N LEU A 42 -36.39 -12.25 -7.29
CA LEU A 42 -37.00 -13.36 -6.55
C LEU A 42 -37.90 -12.87 -5.41
N MET A 43 -37.71 -11.66 -4.91
CA MET A 43 -38.53 -11.11 -3.83
C MET A 43 -40.02 -11.03 -4.20
N ALA A 44 -40.34 -10.82 -5.49
CA ALA A 44 -41.73 -10.83 -5.98
C ALA A 44 -42.43 -12.18 -5.77
N PHE A 45 -41.67 -13.27 -5.65
CA PHE A 45 -42.18 -14.64 -5.56
C PHE A 45 -42.03 -15.26 -4.17
N LEU A 46 -41.36 -14.58 -3.23
CA LEU A 46 -41.01 -15.15 -1.93
C LEU A 46 -42.24 -15.59 -1.15
N HIS A 47 -43.34 -14.83 -1.14
CA HIS A 47 -44.57 -15.24 -0.45
C HIS A 47 -45.06 -16.62 -0.92
N GLY A 48 -45.04 -16.86 -2.24
CA GLY A 48 -45.38 -18.16 -2.81
C GLY A 48 -44.36 -19.24 -2.44
N ALA A 49 -43.07 -18.89 -2.39
CA ALA A 49 -42.01 -19.81 -1.98
C ALA A 49 -42.16 -20.25 -0.52
N PHE A 50 -42.47 -19.33 0.41
CA PHE A 50 -42.74 -19.67 1.82
C PHE A 50 -43.91 -20.66 1.94
N LYS A 51 -45.03 -20.40 1.25
CA LYS A 51 -46.18 -21.32 1.23
C LYS A 51 -45.85 -22.68 0.62
N TYR A 52 -45.08 -22.71 -0.46
CA TYR A 52 -44.76 -23.95 -1.15
C TYR A 52 -43.74 -24.81 -0.37
N PHE A 53 -42.67 -24.21 0.15
CA PHE A 53 -41.58 -24.95 0.80
C PHE A 53 -41.77 -25.17 2.29
N LEU A 54 -42.41 -24.22 2.98
CA LEU A 54 -42.56 -24.24 4.44
C LEU A 54 -44.01 -24.37 4.89
N ASN A 55 -44.98 -24.18 3.98
CA ASN A 55 -46.42 -24.13 4.30
C ASN A 55 -46.75 -23.09 5.39
N GLU A 56 -46.00 -21.99 5.39
CA GLU A 56 -46.09 -20.89 6.35
C GLU A 56 -46.18 -19.54 5.63
N ASP A 57 -46.73 -18.54 6.31
CA ASP A 57 -46.64 -17.14 5.89
C ASP A 57 -45.38 -16.49 6.50
N PRO A 58 -44.74 -15.52 5.81
CA PRO A 58 -43.52 -14.88 6.30
C PRO A 58 -43.78 -14.07 7.58
N ILE A 59 -43.02 -14.35 8.64
CA ILE A 59 -43.10 -13.61 9.92
C ILE A 59 -42.60 -12.17 9.76
N ILE A 60 -41.52 -11.97 8.99
CA ILE A 60 -41.01 -10.65 8.67
C ILE A 60 -41.72 -10.15 7.41
N PRO A 61 -42.43 -9.00 7.48
CA PRO A 61 -43.14 -8.47 6.33
C PRO A 61 -42.17 -8.11 5.22
N MET A 62 -42.49 -8.54 4.00
CA MET A 62 -41.68 -8.26 2.82
C MET A 62 -42.16 -6.99 2.12
N ILE A 63 -41.21 -6.25 1.54
CA ILE A 63 -41.51 -5.03 0.78
C ILE A 63 -42.24 -5.44 -0.51
N ALA A 64 -43.34 -4.75 -0.83
CA ALA A 64 -44.06 -4.98 -2.07
C ALA A 64 -43.10 -4.79 -3.26
N THR A 65 -42.96 -5.83 -4.07
CA THR A 65 -41.94 -5.93 -5.11
C THR A 65 -42.56 -6.40 -6.42
N TRP A 66 -42.30 -5.66 -7.50
CA TRP A 66 -42.79 -5.93 -8.85
C TRP A 66 -41.61 -6.18 -9.79
N TRP A 67 -41.49 -7.40 -10.29
CA TRP A 67 -40.45 -7.73 -11.27
C TRP A 67 -40.94 -7.41 -12.68
N CYS A 68 -40.21 -6.53 -13.37
CA CYS A 68 -40.61 -6.05 -14.70
C CYS A 68 -40.53 -7.13 -15.78
N GLY A 69 -39.92 -8.30 -15.51
CA GLY A 69 -39.98 -9.46 -16.42
C GLY A 69 -41.41 -9.93 -16.72
N GLN A 70 -42.37 -9.62 -15.84
CA GLN A 70 -43.79 -9.86 -16.08
C GLN A 70 -44.48 -8.58 -16.60
N LYS A 71 -45.25 -8.72 -17.67
CA LYS A 71 -45.79 -7.57 -18.42
C LYS A 71 -46.72 -6.67 -17.59
N LYS A 72 -47.54 -7.26 -16.73
CA LYS A 72 -48.51 -6.54 -15.89
C LYS A 72 -47.78 -5.72 -14.82
N GLU A 73 -46.77 -6.31 -14.22
CA GLU A 73 -45.92 -5.76 -13.16
C GLU A 73 -45.05 -4.63 -13.73
N MET A 74 -44.48 -4.82 -14.93
CA MET A 74 -43.77 -3.75 -15.65
C MET A 74 -44.65 -2.53 -15.90
N ASN A 75 -45.87 -2.73 -16.40
CA ASN A 75 -46.80 -1.62 -16.63
C ASN A 75 -47.11 -0.89 -15.31
N HIS A 76 -47.35 -1.63 -14.22
CA HIS A 76 -47.56 -1.05 -12.90
C HIS A 76 -46.37 -0.20 -12.44
N VAL A 77 -45.13 -0.68 -12.62
CA VAL A 77 -43.91 0.06 -12.27
C VAL A 77 -43.79 1.35 -13.10
N ILE A 78 -44.02 1.28 -14.41
CA ILE A 78 -43.97 2.44 -15.31
C ILE A 78 -45.03 3.48 -14.95
N ASP A 79 -46.25 3.04 -14.67
CA ASP A 79 -47.39 3.92 -14.37
C ASP A 79 -47.27 4.59 -12.98
N ASN A 80 -46.44 4.02 -12.08
CA ASN A 80 -46.30 4.48 -10.69
C ASN A 80 -44.86 4.83 -10.30
N LEU A 81 -44.00 5.19 -11.26
CA LEU A 81 -42.58 5.47 -11.01
C LEU A 81 -42.36 6.43 -9.83
N ASP A 82 -43.18 7.47 -9.70
CA ASP A 82 -43.08 8.49 -8.64
C ASP A 82 -43.18 7.94 -7.21
N LYS A 83 -43.75 6.74 -7.03
CA LYS A 83 -43.99 6.13 -5.72
C LYS A 83 -43.11 4.92 -5.45
N LEU A 84 -42.19 4.62 -6.37
CA LEU A 84 -41.42 3.39 -6.38
C LEU A 84 -39.92 3.66 -6.38
N VAL A 85 -39.20 2.73 -5.76
CA VAL A 85 -37.75 2.62 -5.82
C VAL A 85 -37.39 1.59 -6.88
N ILE A 86 -36.62 2.01 -7.87
CA ILE A 86 -36.22 1.16 -9.00
C ILE A 86 -34.82 0.60 -8.77
N LYS A 87 -34.72 -0.72 -8.85
CA LYS A 87 -33.49 -1.49 -8.67
C LYS A 87 -33.26 -2.43 -9.85
N THR A 88 -32.02 -2.87 -9.99
CA THR A 88 -31.63 -3.85 -11.01
C THR A 88 -31.33 -5.22 -10.39
N THR A 89 -31.52 -6.29 -11.16
CA THR A 89 -31.24 -7.67 -10.72
C THR A 89 -29.75 -8.02 -10.78
N GLU A 90 -28.96 -7.22 -11.49
CA GLU A 90 -27.53 -7.45 -11.70
C GLU A 90 -26.67 -6.81 -10.60
N ARG A 91 -25.53 -7.44 -10.30
CA ARG A 91 -24.58 -7.01 -9.26
C ARG A 91 -23.31 -6.36 -9.81
N MET A 92 -23.32 -5.91 -11.07
CA MET A 92 -22.16 -5.23 -11.62
C MET A 92 -21.97 -3.88 -10.93
N SER A 93 -20.72 -3.58 -10.57
CA SER A 93 -20.34 -2.30 -9.94
C SER A 93 -20.78 -1.14 -10.83
N GLY A 94 -21.59 -0.22 -10.28
CA GLY A 94 -21.99 1.02 -10.97
C GLY A 94 -23.49 1.29 -11.05
N PHE A 95 -24.37 0.33 -10.78
CA PHE A 95 -25.82 0.61 -10.80
C PHE A 95 -26.33 1.10 -9.44
N GLN A 96 -26.88 2.32 -9.42
CA GLN A 96 -27.44 2.96 -8.24
C GLN A 96 -28.92 2.60 -8.06
N THR A 97 -29.37 2.51 -6.80
CA THR A 97 -30.80 2.45 -6.48
C THR A 97 -31.42 3.81 -6.82
N VAL A 98 -32.47 3.81 -7.63
CA VAL A 98 -33.09 5.05 -8.15
C VAL A 98 -34.43 5.29 -7.46
N MET A 99 -34.62 6.46 -6.85
CA MET A 99 -35.93 6.86 -6.35
C MET A 99 -36.70 7.57 -7.47
N GLY A 100 -37.82 7.01 -7.92
CA GLY A 100 -38.55 7.63 -9.02
C GLY A 100 -39.11 9.01 -8.67
N SER A 101 -39.38 9.29 -7.39
CA SER A 101 -39.78 10.61 -6.88
C SER A 101 -38.73 11.71 -7.09
N GLN A 102 -37.44 11.35 -7.16
CA GLN A 102 -36.32 12.29 -7.30
C GLN A 102 -35.93 12.54 -8.76
N LEU A 103 -36.46 11.76 -9.70
CA LEU A 103 -36.13 11.89 -11.12
C LEU A 103 -36.86 13.07 -11.78
N SER A 104 -36.15 13.79 -12.63
CA SER A 104 -36.75 14.72 -13.58
C SER A 104 -37.58 13.98 -14.63
N ARG A 105 -38.42 14.71 -15.37
CA ARG A 105 -39.25 14.12 -16.43
C ARG A 105 -38.42 13.45 -17.53
N SER A 106 -37.31 14.09 -17.93
CA SER A 106 -36.39 13.52 -18.94
C SER A 106 -35.77 12.22 -18.46
N GLU A 107 -35.34 12.15 -17.20
CA GLU A 107 -34.73 10.95 -16.64
C GLU A 107 -35.75 9.81 -16.46
N LYS A 108 -37.02 10.13 -16.17
CA LYS A 108 -38.10 9.14 -16.15
C LYS A 108 -38.33 8.55 -17.53
N ASP A 109 -38.42 9.38 -18.56
CA ASP A 109 -38.62 8.90 -19.94
C ASP A 109 -37.46 7.99 -20.38
N ASP A 110 -36.22 8.34 -20.01
CA ASP A 110 -35.03 7.52 -20.25
C ASP A 110 -35.09 6.19 -19.50
N LEU A 111 -35.49 6.20 -18.24
CA LEU A 111 -35.64 4.99 -17.43
C LEU A 111 -36.73 4.08 -17.99
N ILE A 112 -37.87 4.63 -18.41
CA ILE A 112 -38.95 3.88 -19.06
C ILE A 112 -38.45 3.21 -20.34
N ARG A 113 -37.68 3.93 -21.17
CA ARG A 113 -37.08 3.36 -22.39
C ARG A 113 -36.18 2.16 -22.07
N LYS A 114 -35.34 2.29 -21.04
CA LYS A 114 -34.45 1.20 -20.59
C LYS A 114 -35.22 0.00 -20.03
N ILE A 115 -36.24 0.24 -19.20
CA ILE A 115 -37.10 -0.82 -18.65
C ILE A 115 -37.82 -1.57 -19.77
N LYS A 116 -38.36 -0.87 -20.77
CA LYS A 116 -39.04 -1.52 -21.91
C LYS A 116 -38.08 -2.32 -22.80
N PHE A 117 -36.81 -1.92 -22.85
CA PHE A 117 -35.78 -2.60 -23.65
C PHE A 117 -35.34 -3.94 -23.03
N GLU A 118 -35.04 -3.96 -21.73
CA GLU A 118 -34.64 -5.18 -21.00
C GLU A 118 -35.43 -5.34 -19.69
N PRO A 119 -36.73 -5.68 -19.77
CA PRO A 119 -37.63 -5.64 -18.62
C PRO A 119 -37.23 -6.60 -17.49
N PHE A 120 -36.68 -7.76 -17.83
CA PHE A 120 -36.25 -8.76 -16.86
C PHE A 120 -35.12 -8.28 -15.92
N ARG A 121 -34.41 -7.19 -16.26
CA ARG A 121 -33.34 -6.63 -15.43
C ARG A 121 -33.83 -5.71 -14.32
N TYR A 122 -35.09 -5.27 -14.37
CA TYR A 122 -35.60 -4.21 -13.50
C TYR A 122 -36.64 -4.72 -12.51
N VAL A 123 -36.62 -4.12 -11.32
CA VAL A 123 -37.54 -4.39 -10.23
C VAL A 123 -37.98 -3.06 -9.61
N GLY A 124 -39.28 -2.87 -9.46
CA GLY A 124 -39.84 -1.79 -8.64
C GLY A 124 -40.13 -2.30 -7.23
N GLN A 125 -39.81 -1.50 -6.22
CA GLN A 125 -40.17 -1.76 -4.83
C GLN A 125 -40.89 -0.57 -4.24
N GLU A 126 -41.81 -0.82 -3.31
CA GLU A 126 -42.42 0.22 -2.50
C GLU A 126 -41.36 1.01 -1.71
N GLU A 127 -41.55 2.32 -1.61
CA GLU A 127 -40.69 3.19 -0.81
C GLU A 127 -40.99 2.98 0.69
N VAL A 128 -39.95 2.64 1.46
CA VAL A 128 -40.06 2.39 2.90
C VAL A 128 -39.44 3.51 3.73
N HIS A 129 -40.09 3.83 4.85
CA HIS A 129 -39.59 4.80 5.81
C HIS A 129 -38.60 4.13 6.78
N PHE A 130 -37.40 4.67 6.89
CA PHE A 130 -36.35 4.13 7.75
C PHE A 130 -36.52 4.58 9.21
N SER A 131 -36.23 3.67 10.14
CA SER A 131 -36.06 4.03 11.55
C SER A 131 -34.76 4.81 11.75
N THR A 132 -34.70 5.60 12.82
CA THR A 132 -33.53 6.41 13.16
C THR A 132 -32.90 5.97 14.48
N SER A 133 -31.58 6.10 14.60
CA SER A 133 -30.85 5.99 15.87
C SER A 133 -30.02 7.26 16.13
N PRO A 134 -29.75 7.62 17.41
CA PRO A 134 -29.08 8.88 17.75
C PRO A 134 -27.57 8.80 17.50
N VAL A 135 -27.00 9.68 16.69
CA VAL A 135 -25.56 9.75 16.42
C VAL A 135 -24.99 11.03 17.03
N PHE A 136 -23.90 10.91 17.79
CA PHE A 136 -23.20 12.04 18.36
C PHE A 136 -22.26 12.68 17.33
N THR A 137 -22.61 13.86 16.84
CA THR A 137 -21.80 14.61 15.87
C THR A 137 -21.83 16.09 16.22
N LYS A 138 -20.71 16.80 16.05
CA LYS A 138 -20.62 18.26 16.31
C LYS A 138 -21.22 18.66 17.67
N GLU A 139 -20.86 17.90 18.71
CA GLU A 139 -21.29 18.11 20.11
C GLU A 139 -22.80 17.98 20.38
N LYS A 140 -23.58 17.41 19.46
CA LYS A 140 -25.02 17.15 19.64
C LYS A 140 -25.42 15.74 19.18
N LEU A 141 -26.48 15.22 19.79
CA LEU A 141 -27.14 13.99 19.34
C LEU A 141 -28.15 14.31 18.25
N GLU A 142 -28.02 13.69 17.08
CA GLU A 142 -28.96 13.83 15.97
C GLU A 142 -29.53 12.48 15.53
N PRO A 143 -30.83 12.38 15.18
CA PRO A 143 -31.38 11.17 14.60
C PRO A 143 -30.81 10.96 13.19
N ARG A 144 -30.36 9.73 12.91
CA ARG A 144 -29.87 9.29 11.59
C ARG A 144 -30.52 7.98 11.19
N TYR A 145 -30.86 7.85 9.91
CA TYR A 145 -31.39 6.59 9.38
C TYR A 145 -30.43 5.44 9.67
N THR A 146 -30.99 4.33 10.14
CA THR A 146 -30.22 3.18 10.62
C THR A 146 -30.67 1.91 9.91
N VAL A 147 -29.70 1.11 9.49
CA VAL A 147 -29.90 -0.23 8.92
C VAL A 147 -29.25 -1.25 9.84
N LEU A 148 -30.00 -2.29 10.19
CA LEU A 148 -29.52 -3.41 10.97
C LEU A 148 -29.31 -4.62 10.06
N ARG A 149 -28.13 -5.23 10.13
CA ARG A 149 -27.85 -6.52 9.52
C ARG A 149 -27.60 -7.58 10.60
N THR A 150 -28.47 -8.55 10.66
CA THR A 150 -28.34 -9.74 11.52
C THR A 150 -27.81 -10.91 10.71
N TYR A 151 -27.31 -11.94 11.39
CA TYR A 151 -26.73 -13.12 10.76
C TYR A 151 -27.36 -14.38 11.32
N LEU A 152 -27.75 -15.29 10.43
CA LEU A 152 -28.18 -16.64 10.73
C LEU A 152 -27.02 -17.59 10.40
N VAL A 153 -26.72 -18.51 11.31
CA VAL A 153 -25.70 -19.54 11.13
C VAL A 153 -26.40 -20.88 10.96
N GLY A 154 -26.11 -21.58 9.87
CA GLY A 154 -26.62 -22.94 9.66
C GLY A 154 -25.88 -23.93 10.54
N GLY A 155 -26.59 -24.55 11.47
CA GLY A 155 -26.18 -25.75 12.20
C GLY A 155 -26.50 -27.02 11.41
N LYS A 156 -26.37 -28.19 12.06
CA LYS A 156 -26.58 -29.49 11.38
C LYS A 156 -27.99 -29.64 10.81
N ASN A 157 -29.01 -29.20 11.54
CA ASN A 157 -30.43 -29.36 11.15
C ASN A 157 -31.26 -28.07 11.33
N GLU A 158 -30.67 -26.98 11.82
CA GLU A 158 -31.40 -25.76 12.17
C GLU A 158 -30.55 -24.51 11.92
N TYR A 159 -31.21 -23.37 11.75
CA TYR A 159 -30.54 -22.07 11.67
C TYR A 159 -30.63 -21.37 13.02
N GLU A 160 -29.49 -20.96 13.56
CA GLU A 160 -29.43 -20.18 14.79
C GLU A 160 -29.17 -18.70 14.47
N MET A 161 -29.93 -17.81 15.09
CA MET A 161 -29.71 -16.37 14.99
C MET A 161 -28.63 -15.93 15.96
N MET A 162 -27.59 -15.29 15.43
CA MET A 162 -26.57 -14.68 16.29
C MET A 162 -27.21 -13.54 17.08
N ARG A 163 -27.07 -13.58 18.41
CA ARG A 163 -27.57 -12.55 19.33
C ARG A 163 -26.73 -11.26 19.22
N GLY A 164 -26.96 -10.53 18.13
CA GLY A 164 -26.25 -9.31 17.78
C GLY A 164 -26.46 -8.97 16.30
N GLY A 165 -25.72 -7.96 15.84
CA GLY A 165 -25.80 -7.55 14.45
C GLY A 165 -24.88 -6.37 14.16
N LEU A 166 -24.79 -6.05 12.89
CA LEU A 166 -24.10 -4.88 12.40
C LEU A 166 -25.13 -3.76 12.16
N ALA A 167 -25.21 -2.82 13.10
CA ALA A 167 -25.99 -1.61 12.94
C ALA A 167 -25.15 -0.54 12.24
N ARG A 168 -25.72 0.12 11.24
CA ARG A 168 -25.07 1.22 10.50
C ARG A 168 -25.98 2.41 10.38
N CYS A 169 -25.41 3.59 10.56
CA CYS A 169 -26.12 4.86 10.47
C CYS A 169 -25.61 5.67 9.27
N SER A 170 -26.51 6.41 8.64
CA SER A 170 -26.14 7.40 7.63
C SER A 170 -25.17 8.45 8.21
N PRO A 171 -24.08 8.79 7.50
CA PRO A 171 -23.16 9.84 7.94
C PRO A 171 -23.84 11.23 7.87
N GLU A 172 -24.68 11.45 6.86
CA GLU A 172 -25.36 12.72 6.61
C GLU A 172 -26.83 12.70 7.04
N LYS A 173 -27.35 13.88 7.44
CA LYS A 173 -28.74 14.03 7.86
C LYS A 173 -29.67 13.84 6.66
N GLY A 174 -30.63 12.92 6.76
CA GLY A 174 -31.62 12.67 5.70
C GLY A 174 -31.07 11.93 4.48
N SER A 175 -29.79 11.51 4.49
CA SER A 175 -29.24 10.67 3.43
C SER A 175 -29.63 9.20 3.65
N PHE A 176 -30.07 8.56 2.56
CA PHE A 176 -30.48 7.17 2.52
C PHE A 176 -29.31 6.20 2.24
N LEU A 177 -28.14 6.73 1.86
CA LEU A 177 -26.97 5.95 1.50
C LEU A 177 -26.21 5.50 2.75
N VAL A 178 -26.38 4.23 3.11
CA VAL A 178 -25.64 3.56 4.18
C VAL A 178 -24.69 2.54 3.55
N SER A 179 -23.67 3.04 2.84
CA SER A 179 -22.64 2.21 2.18
C SER A 179 -21.33 2.21 2.99
N ASN A 180 -20.59 1.11 2.88
CA ASN A 180 -19.22 1.01 3.41
C ASN A 180 -18.23 1.91 2.67
N GLN A 181 -18.52 2.24 1.42
CA GLN A 181 -17.66 3.06 0.56
C GLN A 181 -17.83 4.56 0.84
N ASP A 182 -18.97 4.96 1.42
CA ASP A 182 -19.36 6.37 1.62
C ASP A 182 -19.27 6.82 3.09
N GLY A 183 -18.58 6.06 3.95
CA GLY A 183 -18.28 6.49 5.32
C GLY A 183 -19.40 6.29 6.36
N GLY A 184 -20.25 5.28 6.19
CA GLY A 184 -21.31 4.95 7.18
C GLY A 184 -20.78 4.65 8.59
N ILE A 185 -21.45 5.19 9.62
CA ILE A 185 -21.06 5.03 11.03
C ILE A 185 -21.56 3.68 11.53
N SER A 186 -20.67 2.82 12.00
CA SER A 186 -21.03 1.52 12.60
C SER A 186 -21.33 1.67 14.09
N LYS A 187 -22.34 0.95 14.58
CA LYS A 187 -22.72 0.90 15.99
C LYS A 187 -22.79 -0.54 16.48
N ASP A 188 -22.56 -0.67 17.77
CA ASP A 188 -22.86 -1.91 18.48
C ASP A 188 -24.38 -2.15 18.51
N THR A 189 -24.78 -3.42 18.40
CA THR A 189 -26.19 -3.84 18.45
C THR A 189 -26.42 -4.67 19.70
N TRP A 190 -27.04 -4.05 20.69
CA TRP A 190 -27.35 -4.73 21.94
C TRP A 190 -28.67 -5.50 21.82
N VAL A 191 -28.61 -6.79 22.09
CA VAL A 191 -29.79 -7.66 22.25
C VAL A 191 -29.92 -7.97 23.72
N GLU A 192 -30.99 -7.47 24.35
CA GLU A 192 -31.25 -7.73 25.76
C GLU A 192 -31.50 -9.22 26.00
N SER A 193 -30.92 -9.77 27.07
CA SER A 193 -31.10 -11.16 27.49
C SER A 193 -31.52 -11.20 28.95
N THR A 194 -32.63 -11.88 29.25
CA THR A 194 -33.08 -12.16 30.61
C THR A 194 -32.36 -13.36 31.24
N VAL A 195 -31.71 -14.18 30.42
CA VAL A 195 -30.91 -15.33 30.86
C VAL A 195 -29.48 -14.84 31.13
N LYS A 196 -29.02 -14.95 32.38
CA LYS A 196 -27.58 -14.88 32.71
C LYS A 196 -26.91 -16.10 32.08
N ASN A 197 -26.31 -15.94 30.91
CA ASN A 197 -25.40 -16.96 30.37
C ASN A 197 -24.23 -17.09 31.36
N THR A 198 -24.23 -18.12 32.20
CA THR A 198 -23.20 -18.40 33.21
C THR A 198 -21.94 -19.02 32.63
N THR A 199 -21.87 -19.21 31.31
CA THR A 199 -20.65 -19.63 30.63
C THR A 199 -20.44 -18.74 29.41
N PRO A 200 -19.43 -17.84 29.41
CA PRO A 200 -18.88 -17.44 28.14
C PRO A 200 -18.36 -18.72 27.47
N SER A 201 -18.94 -19.13 26.35
CA SER A 201 -18.41 -20.23 25.53
C SER A 201 -17.14 -19.79 24.80
N VAL A 202 -16.26 -19.06 25.48
CA VAL A 202 -14.85 -19.08 25.11
C VAL A 202 -14.35 -20.35 25.76
N LEU A 203 -14.30 -21.45 24.98
CA LEU A 203 -13.50 -22.60 25.36
C LEU A 203 -12.12 -22.04 25.73
N HIS A 204 -11.83 -21.94 27.03
CA HIS A 204 -10.49 -21.65 27.52
C HIS A 204 -9.66 -22.91 27.23
N GLN A 205 -9.39 -23.16 25.95
CA GLN A 205 -8.22 -23.92 25.59
C GLN A 205 -7.06 -23.13 26.20
N ALA A 206 -6.27 -23.79 27.04
CA ALA A 206 -5.01 -23.21 27.49
C ALA A 206 -4.31 -22.66 26.25
N PRO A 207 -3.96 -21.36 26.21
CA PRO A 207 -3.45 -20.75 25.00
C PRO A 207 -2.29 -21.58 24.50
N ASP A 208 -2.36 -22.02 23.23
CA ASP A 208 -1.27 -22.75 22.59
C ASP A 208 -0.01 -21.88 22.74
N MET A 209 0.90 -22.27 23.64
CA MET A 209 2.14 -21.53 23.90
C MET A 209 3.07 -21.56 22.69
N LYS A 210 2.74 -22.33 21.65
CA LYS A 210 3.43 -22.29 20.36
C LYS A 210 3.16 -20.95 19.69
N ARG A 211 4.21 -20.11 19.71
CA ARG A 211 4.26 -18.81 19.02
C ARG A 211 4.19 -19.02 17.49
N LYS A 212 2.98 -19.17 16.95
CA LYS A 212 2.72 -19.24 15.50
C LYS A 212 2.54 -17.83 14.93
N ALA A 213 3.64 -17.11 14.73
CA ALA A 213 3.61 -15.85 13.99
C ALA A 213 3.60 -16.15 12.48
N VAL A 214 2.44 -16.48 11.92
CA VAL A 214 2.28 -16.61 10.47
C VAL A 214 2.19 -15.21 9.88
N LEU A 215 3.13 -14.86 9.00
CA LEU A 215 3.12 -13.61 8.24
C LEU A 215 2.50 -13.88 6.87
N PRO A 216 1.31 -13.33 6.55
CA PRO A 216 0.77 -13.42 5.20
C PRO A 216 1.70 -12.75 4.19
N SER A 217 1.88 -13.37 3.01
CA SER A 217 2.73 -12.83 1.92
C SER A 217 2.42 -11.36 1.61
N ARG A 218 1.13 -11.01 1.49
CA ARG A 218 0.71 -9.62 1.23
C ARG A 218 1.12 -8.65 2.34
N THR A 219 1.07 -9.07 3.60
CA THR A 219 1.55 -8.24 4.72
C THR A 219 3.08 -8.11 4.68
N ALA A 220 3.80 -9.19 4.34
CA ALA A 220 5.25 -9.18 4.17
C ALA A 220 5.68 -8.17 3.09
N GLU A 221 5.02 -8.22 1.93
CA GLU A 221 5.25 -7.30 0.81
C GLU A 221 5.00 -5.84 1.21
N ASN A 222 3.86 -5.56 1.85
CA ASN A 222 3.56 -4.19 2.29
C ASN A 222 4.59 -3.67 3.30
N LEU A 223 5.01 -4.48 4.27
CA LEU A 223 6.05 -4.10 5.23
C LEU A 223 7.39 -3.83 4.54
N PHE A 224 7.76 -4.64 3.56
CA PHE A 224 8.95 -4.43 2.74
C PHE A 224 8.88 -3.09 1.99
N TRP A 225 7.76 -2.80 1.34
CA TRP A 225 7.56 -1.53 0.62
C TRP A 225 7.48 -0.32 1.54
N VAL A 226 6.91 -0.44 2.74
CA VAL A 226 6.97 0.63 3.77
C VAL A 226 8.43 0.96 4.08
N GLY A 227 9.29 -0.05 4.25
CA GLY A 227 10.72 0.14 4.45
C GLY A 227 11.39 0.89 3.29
N ARG A 228 11.15 0.45 2.05
CA ARG A 228 11.71 1.08 0.85
C ARG A 228 11.23 2.52 0.68
N TYR A 229 9.92 2.76 0.64
CA TYR A 229 9.39 4.10 0.40
C TYR A 229 9.79 5.09 1.50
N THR A 230 9.91 4.64 2.76
CA THR A 230 10.41 5.49 3.86
C THR A 230 11.83 5.99 3.56
N GLN A 231 12.74 5.10 3.18
CA GLN A 231 14.13 5.47 2.89
C GLN A 231 14.26 6.30 1.63
N ARG A 232 13.52 5.96 0.57
CA ARG A 232 13.47 6.76 -0.65
C ARG A 232 13.07 8.21 -0.36
N VAL A 233 11.98 8.42 0.37
CA VAL A 233 11.52 9.77 0.72
C VAL A 233 12.55 10.51 1.58
N ILE A 234 13.12 9.87 2.61
CA ILE A 234 14.16 10.50 3.46
C ILE A 234 15.35 10.95 2.62
N ARG A 235 15.91 10.05 1.80
CA ARG A 235 17.14 10.31 1.04
C ARG A 235 16.94 11.34 -0.06
N THR A 236 15.86 11.21 -0.84
CA THR A 236 15.51 12.20 -1.87
C THR A 236 15.22 13.57 -1.25
N SER A 237 14.51 13.63 -0.11
CA SER A 237 14.25 14.90 0.59
C SER A 237 15.54 15.56 1.06
N ARG A 238 16.47 14.80 1.64
CA ARG A 238 17.77 15.33 2.09
C ARG A 238 18.59 15.87 0.93
N PHE A 239 18.66 15.15 -0.18
CA PHE A 239 19.41 15.60 -1.34
C PHE A 239 18.78 16.84 -1.99
N LEU A 240 17.46 16.84 -2.22
CA LEU A 240 16.75 17.98 -2.77
C LEU A 240 16.86 19.23 -1.89
N ARG A 241 16.96 19.09 -0.56
CA ARG A 241 17.24 20.22 0.34
C ARG A 241 18.62 20.84 0.08
N ILE A 242 19.65 20.02 -0.19
CA ILE A 242 20.98 20.53 -0.55
C ILE A 242 20.88 21.27 -1.89
N VAL A 243 20.29 20.65 -2.92
CA VAL A 243 20.13 21.28 -4.24
C VAL A 243 19.36 22.60 -4.16
N LEU A 244 18.21 22.63 -3.47
CA LEU A 244 17.44 23.86 -3.24
C LEU A 244 18.23 24.94 -2.50
N ARG A 245 19.05 24.58 -1.51
CA ARG A 245 19.91 25.56 -0.83
C ARG A 245 20.93 26.16 -1.78
N HIS A 246 21.60 25.34 -2.59
CA HIS A 246 22.53 25.82 -3.63
C HIS A 246 21.83 26.74 -4.63
N LEU A 247 20.61 26.39 -5.07
CA LEU A 247 19.77 27.21 -5.96
C LEU A 247 19.36 28.57 -5.35
N THR A 248 19.18 28.63 -4.02
CA THR A 248 18.69 29.85 -3.34
C THR A 248 19.80 30.78 -2.86
N GLN A 249 20.96 30.25 -2.46
CA GLN A 249 22.08 31.03 -1.94
C GLN A 249 22.89 31.70 -3.05
N LYS A 250 22.91 31.12 -4.25
CA LYS A 250 23.66 31.64 -5.39
C LYS A 250 22.66 32.09 -6.45
N GLY A 251 22.44 33.40 -6.55
CA GLY A 251 21.62 33.99 -7.60
C GLY A 251 22.10 33.49 -8.96
N TYR A 252 21.17 33.05 -9.80
CA TYR A 252 21.46 32.46 -11.09
C TYR A 252 22.37 33.36 -11.94
N ILE A 253 23.44 32.75 -12.45
CA ILE A 253 24.34 33.19 -13.53
C ILE A 253 25.44 34.19 -13.11
N HIS A 254 26.62 33.65 -12.79
CA HIS A 254 27.88 34.11 -13.37
C HIS A 254 28.84 32.92 -13.56
N GLN A 255 29.56 32.92 -14.68
CA GLN A 255 30.49 31.88 -15.13
C GLN A 255 31.56 31.59 -14.05
N GLY A 256 31.65 30.34 -13.61
CA GLY A 256 32.62 29.85 -12.61
C GLY A 256 32.32 28.42 -12.17
N SER A 257 33.20 27.82 -11.34
CA SER A 257 33.08 26.45 -10.79
C SER A 257 31.74 26.19 -10.08
N ASP A 258 31.15 27.23 -9.49
CA ASP A 258 29.84 27.20 -8.83
C ASP A 258 28.67 26.81 -9.74
N SER A 259 28.77 27.12 -11.03
CA SER A 259 27.72 26.79 -12.01
C SER A 259 27.80 25.33 -12.47
N GLU A 260 29.01 24.77 -12.51
CA GLU A 260 29.27 23.38 -12.90
C GLU A 260 28.86 22.41 -11.78
N SER A 261 29.24 22.70 -10.53
CA SER A 261 28.84 21.89 -9.38
C SER A 261 27.31 21.79 -9.25
N LEU A 262 26.60 22.90 -9.45
CA LEU A 262 25.14 22.95 -9.43
C LEU A 262 24.52 22.10 -10.54
N LEU A 263 25.05 22.19 -11.77
CA LEU A 263 24.55 21.39 -12.90
C LEU A 263 24.67 19.89 -12.60
N ILE A 264 25.81 19.45 -12.06
CA ILE A 264 26.04 18.04 -11.69
C ILE A 264 25.08 17.61 -10.58
N LEU A 265 24.81 18.45 -9.58
CA LEU A 265 23.83 18.16 -8.54
C LEU A 265 22.38 18.07 -9.07
N LEU A 266 22.03 18.88 -10.07
CA LEU A 266 20.74 18.79 -10.77
C LEU A 266 20.64 17.50 -11.60
N GLN A 267 21.69 17.12 -12.33
CA GLN A 267 21.75 15.85 -13.05
C GLN A 267 21.61 14.65 -12.11
N ALA A 268 22.35 14.65 -10.99
CA ALA A 268 22.25 13.63 -9.94
C ALA A 268 20.83 13.53 -9.36
N THR A 269 20.08 14.63 -9.31
CA THR A 269 18.67 14.63 -8.88
C THR A 269 17.79 13.81 -9.83
N THR A 270 18.03 13.94 -11.14
CA THR A 270 17.31 13.15 -12.16
C THR A 270 17.59 11.67 -12.02
N HIS A 271 18.86 11.30 -11.84
CA HIS A 271 19.26 9.90 -11.62
C HIS A 271 18.63 9.33 -10.34
N LEU A 272 18.68 10.07 -9.23
CA LEU A 272 18.11 9.66 -7.95
C LEU A 272 16.59 9.45 -7.99
N THR A 273 15.88 10.29 -8.73
CA THR A 273 14.42 10.23 -8.83
C THR A 273 13.94 9.40 -10.02
N TYR A 274 14.83 8.94 -10.89
CA TYR A 274 14.49 8.28 -12.16
C TYR A 274 13.54 9.12 -13.04
N SER A 275 13.64 10.44 -12.96
CA SER A 275 12.69 11.37 -13.57
C SER A 275 13.12 11.86 -14.97
N TYR A 276 13.65 10.95 -15.79
CA TYR A 276 14.19 11.26 -17.11
C TYR A 276 13.15 11.88 -18.08
N PRO A 277 13.56 12.79 -18.99
CA PRO A 277 14.93 13.29 -19.19
C PRO A 277 15.38 14.24 -18.07
N GLY A 278 14.46 14.97 -17.41
CA GLY A 278 14.77 15.81 -16.24
C GLY A 278 15.86 16.85 -16.53
N PHE A 279 16.94 16.82 -15.76
CA PHE A 279 18.12 17.68 -15.92
C PHE A 279 19.23 17.04 -16.78
N VAL A 280 18.94 15.94 -17.48
CA VAL A 280 19.88 15.18 -18.33
C VAL A 280 19.34 15.19 -19.76
N GLU A 281 20.21 15.36 -20.77
CA GLU A 281 19.89 15.38 -22.21
C GLU A 281 18.81 16.43 -22.62
N GLU A 282 19.13 17.31 -23.58
CA GLU A 282 18.20 18.36 -24.07
C GLU A 282 17.59 19.26 -22.95
N ALA A 283 18.30 19.41 -21.84
CA ALA A 283 17.81 20.09 -20.63
C ALA A 283 17.78 21.63 -20.75
N ASP A 284 18.03 22.22 -21.92
CA ASP A 284 18.16 23.67 -22.10
C ASP A 284 16.91 24.45 -21.69
N GLU A 285 15.71 23.88 -21.83
CA GLU A 285 14.48 24.50 -21.35
C GLU A 285 14.28 24.34 -19.84
N VAL A 286 14.65 23.19 -19.29
CA VAL A 286 14.51 22.88 -17.86
C VAL A 286 15.53 23.67 -17.03
N LEU A 287 16.74 23.87 -17.55
CA LEU A 287 17.80 24.65 -16.93
C LEU A 287 17.50 26.16 -16.91
N LYS A 288 16.57 26.65 -17.74
CA LYS A 288 16.07 28.04 -17.66
C LYS A 288 15.21 28.27 -16.42
N ASP A 289 14.43 27.28 -15.98
CA ASP A 289 13.63 27.33 -14.76
C ASP A 289 13.72 26.02 -13.95
N PRO A 290 14.85 25.78 -13.27
CA PRO A 290 15.09 24.56 -12.52
C PRO A 290 14.24 24.49 -11.25
N LEU A 291 13.77 25.63 -10.71
CA LEU A 291 12.89 25.65 -9.55
C LEU A 291 11.54 25.02 -9.86
N ARG A 292 11.00 25.25 -11.06
CA ARG A 292 9.76 24.61 -11.51
C ARG A 292 9.90 23.10 -11.63
N GLU A 293 11.03 22.61 -12.14
CA GLU A 293 11.27 21.17 -12.23
C GLU A 293 11.45 20.54 -10.84
N ILE A 294 12.21 21.18 -9.95
CA ILE A 294 12.32 20.73 -8.55
C ILE A 294 10.95 20.74 -7.85
N HIS A 295 10.10 21.73 -8.12
CA HIS A 295 8.71 21.74 -7.64
C HIS A 295 7.94 20.51 -8.13
N GLN A 296 8.05 20.13 -9.41
CA GLN A 296 7.43 18.90 -9.93
C GLN A 296 7.95 17.64 -9.23
N LEU A 297 9.26 17.57 -8.95
CA LEU A 297 9.87 16.43 -8.25
C LEU A 297 9.47 16.34 -6.77
N ILE A 298 8.92 17.40 -6.18
CA ILE A 298 8.48 17.40 -4.79
C ILE A 298 6.95 17.26 -4.69
N CYS A 299 6.22 18.10 -5.44
CA CYS A 299 4.80 18.36 -5.23
C CYS A 299 3.86 17.64 -6.21
N ASN A 300 4.35 16.99 -7.27
CA ASN A 300 3.47 16.34 -8.25
C ASN A 300 3.05 14.92 -7.78
N PRO A 301 1.76 14.63 -7.53
CA PRO A 301 1.33 13.32 -7.02
C PRO A 301 1.30 12.22 -8.09
N ASN A 302 1.37 12.56 -9.37
CA ASN A 302 1.23 11.66 -10.51
C ASN A 302 2.56 11.35 -11.21
N ARG A 303 3.63 12.10 -10.89
CA ARG A 303 4.96 11.88 -11.46
C ARG A 303 5.70 10.81 -10.67
N ALA A 304 5.97 9.67 -11.29
CA ALA A 304 6.83 8.65 -10.70
C ALA A 304 8.20 9.26 -10.33
N GLY A 305 8.74 8.88 -9.17
CA GLY A 305 9.99 9.43 -8.66
C GLY A 305 9.83 10.68 -7.78
N SER A 306 8.69 11.36 -7.84
CA SER A 306 8.46 12.53 -6.98
C SER A 306 8.29 12.13 -5.50
N ILE A 307 8.55 13.08 -4.60
CA ILE A 307 8.32 12.88 -3.16
C ILE A 307 6.84 12.60 -2.90
N LEU A 308 5.93 13.39 -3.45
CA LEU A 308 4.50 13.23 -3.18
C LEU A 308 3.94 11.92 -3.73
N PHE A 309 4.38 11.49 -4.93
CA PHE A 309 4.04 10.18 -5.49
C PHE A 309 4.52 9.04 -4.59
N THR A 310 5.78 9.10 -4.15
CA THR A 310 6.37 8.07 -3.27
C THR A 310 5.67 8.04 -1.91
N LEU A 311 5.35 9.21 -1.34
CA LEU A 311 4.65 9.35 -0.07
C LEU A 311 3.21 8.81 -0.13
N ASN A 312 2.53 8.98 -1.27
CA ASN A 312 1.23 8.35 -1.50
C ASN A 312 1.30 6.82 -1.44
N ASN A 313 2.31 6.21 -2.05
CA ASN A 313 2.51 4.76 -2.03
C ASN A 313 2.98 4.26 -0.66
N LEU A 314 3.78 5.05 0.07
CA LEU A 314 4.14 4.79 1.45
C LEU A 314 2.89 4.68 2.33
N LEU A 315 2.04 5.70 2.32
CA LEU A 315 0.82 5.71 3.14
C LEU A 315 -0.11 4.55 2.78
N LYS A 316 -0.33 4.27 1.48
CA LYS A 316 -1.12 3.09 1.04
C LYS A 316 -0.58 1.78 1.66
N SER A 317 0.74 1.61 1.64
CA SER A 317 1.40 0.40 2.19
C SER A 317 1.31 0.35 3.73
N MET A 318 1.41 1.51 4.40
CA MET A 318 1.19 1.62 5.85
C MET A 318 -0.25 1.24 6.22
N TYR A 319 -1.26 1.77 5.52
CA TYR A 319 -2.67 1.41 5.75
C TYR A 319 -2.96 -0.07 5.48
N ALA A 320 -2.30 -0.68 4.49
CA ALA A 320 -2.46 -2.11 4.19
C ALA A 320 -1.91 -3.03 5.30
N ALA A 321 -0.95 -2.56 6.10
CA ALA A 321 -0.37 -3.29 7.25
C ALA A 321 -0.84 -2.72 8.60
N ARG A 322 -2.08 -2.21 8.67
CA ARG A 322 -2.61 -1.48 9.84
C ARG A 322 -2.53 -2.22 11.17
N ASP A 323 -2.65 -3.54 11.15
CA ASP A 323 -2.57 -4.43 12.31
C ASP A 323 -1.15 -4.53 12.90
N ARG A 324 -0.13 -3.97 12.23
CA ARG A 324 1.28 -4.02 12.65
C ARG A 324 1.78 -2.77 13.34
N TRP A 325 0.98 -1.71 13.35
CA TRP A 325 1.37 -0.42 13.91
C TRP A 325 0.72 -0.19 15.27
N THR A 326 1.48 0.34 16.21
CA THR A 326 0.94 0.80 17.49
C THR A 326 0.09 2.07 17.31
N ILE A 327 -0.68 2.41 18.34
CA ILE A 327 -1.43 3.67 18.39
C ILE A 327 -0.47 4.87 18.22
N ASP A 328 0.71 4.82 18.83
CA ASP A 328 1.71 5.90 18.70
C ASP A 328 2.32 5.96 17.29
N SER A 329 2.52 4.81 16.64
CA SER A 329 2.92 4.78 15.23
C SER A 329 1.87 5.44 14.34
N TRP A 330 0.58 5.20 14.61
CA TRP A 330 -0.53 5.84 13.90
C TRP A 330 -0.56 7.35 14.06
N ARG A 331 -0.29 7.88 15.26
CA ARG A 331 -0.16 9.34 15.47
C ARG A 331 0.92 9.95 14.59
N ILE A 332 2.08 9.30 14.48
CA ILE A 332 3.17 9.77 13.61
C ILE A 332 2.76 9.68 12.14
N ILE A 333 2.06 8.63 11.73
CA ILE A 333 1.52 8.50 10.36
C ILE A 333 0.55 9.66 10.04
N ASP A 334 -0.34 10.03 10.98
CA ASP A 334 -1.26 11.14 10.82
C ASP A 334 -0.51 12.48 10.67
N GLU A 335 0.57 12.68 11.42
CA GLU A 335 1.46 13.84 11.27
C GLU A 335 2.15 13.89 9.90
N ILE A 336 2.67 12.75 9.42
CA ILE A 336 3.24 12.63 8.08
C ILE A 336 2.19 12.96 7.01
N GLU A 337 0.95 12.49 7.18
CA GLU A 337 -0.16 12.79 6.26
C GLU A 337 -0.59 14.26 6.28
N ASN A 338 -0.50 14.94 7.44
CA ASN A 338 -0.68 16.39 7.53
C ASN A 338 0.42 17.15 6.77
N VAL A 339 1.68 16.75 6.92
CA VAL A 339 2.80 17.35 6.18
C VAL A 339 2.66 17.12 4.69
N LYS A 340 2.26 15.90 4.27
CA LYS A 340 1.95 15.57 2.88
C LYS A 340 0.93 16.54 2.27
N ARG A 341 -0.18 16.81 2.97
CA ARG A 341 -1.22 17.75 2.49
C ARG A 341 -0.68 19.16 2.30
N ARG A 342 0.21 19.60 3.18
CA ARG A 342 0.88 20.91 3.07
C ARG A 342 1.84 20.96 1.89
N ILE A 343 2.59 19.89 1.63
CA ILE A 343 3.48 19.80 0.45
C ILE A 343 2.67 19.87 -0.84
N ALA A 344 1.53 19.19 -0.90
CA ALA A 344 0.65 19.20 -2.08
C ALA A 344 0.04 20.58 -2.39
N ALA A 345 -0.06 21.46 -1.40
CA ALA A 345 -0.63 22.80 -1.54
C ALA A 345 0.43 23.89 -1.84
N VAL A 346 1.70 23.52 -2.01
CA VAL A 346 2.76 24.49 -2.30
C VAL A 346 2.70 24.84 -3.78
N GLU A 347 2.55 26.12 -4.08
CA GLU A 347 2.63 26.66 -5.45
C GLU A 347 4.10 26.76 -5.93
N PRO A 348 4.35 26.74 -7.26
CA PRO A 348 5.71 26.82 -7.83
C PRO A 348 6.54 28.00 -7.31
N ASP A 349 5.93 29.18 -7.21
CA ASP A 349 6.60 30.40 -6.73
C ASP A 349 6.96 30.34 -5.22
N GLY A 350 6.27 29.46 -4.48
CA GLY A 350 6.42 29.26 -3.05
C GLY A 350 7.45 28.19 -2.65
N ILE A 351 8.18 27.59 -3.61
CA ILE A 351 9.02 26.39 -3.41
C ILE A 351 10.08 26.53 -2.29
N ARG A 352 10.48 27.76 -1.94
CA ARG A 352 11.40 28.00 -0.81
C ARG A 352 10.82 27.54 0.54
N HIS A 353 9.50 27.69 0.74
CA HIS A 353 8.81 27.25 1.96
C HIS A 353 8.77 25.73 2.12
N VAL A 354 9.00 24.98 1.02
CA VAL A 354 9.04 23.51 1.05
C VAL A 354 10.20 22.96 1.86
N LEU A 355 11.31 23.71 2.02
CA LEU A 355 12.46 23.27 2.83
C LEU A 355 12.06 22.88 4.26
N THR A 356 11.24 23.70 4.91
CA THR A 356 10.73 23.41 6.27
C THR A 356 9.79 22.22 6.28
N LEU A 357 8.98 22.03 5.24
CA LEU A 357 8.09 20.87 5.12
C LEU A 357 8.88 19.57 4.91
N LEU A 358 9.95 19.59 4.11
CA LEU A 358 10.85 18.45 3.94
C LEU A 358 11.58 18.10 5.23
N ASP A 359 11.92 19.09 6.06
CA ASP A 359 12.49 18.88 7.39
C ASP A 359 11.50 18.19 8.34
N LEU A 360 10.25 18.68 8.40
CA LEU A 360 9.19 18.05 9.18
C LEU A 360 8.88 16.63 8.68
N LEU A 361 8.84 16.42 7.36
CA LEU A 361 8.62 15.11 6.76
C LEU A 361 9.75 14.13 7.12
N THR A 362 11.01 14.56 6.97
CA THR A 362 12.18 13.75 7.31
C THR A 362 12.19 13.41 8.80
N GLY A 363 11.89 14.38 9.67
CA GLY A 363 11.75 14.17 11.11
C GLY A 363 10.66 13.14 11.45
N GLY A 364 9.46 13.28 10.87
CA GLY A 364 8.36 12.34 11.07
C GLY A 364 8.70 10.91 10.63
N LEU A 365 9.35 10.76 9.47
CA LEU A 365 9.75 9.43 8.96
C LEU A 365 10.87 8.77 9.79
N LEU A 366 11.80 9.57 10.34
CA LEU A 366 12.81 9.07 11.27
C LEU A 366 12.16 8.66 12.61
N SER A 367 11.25 9.47 13.14
CA SER A 367 10.47 9.15 14.34
C SER A 367 9.65 7.87 14.14
N PHE A 368 8.99 7.71 12.98
CA PHE A 368 8.27 6.50 12.62
C PHE A 368 9.20 5.28 12.57
N SER A 369 10.38 5.43 11.96
CA SER A 369 11.37 4.34 11.86
C SER A 369 11.85 3.89 13.24
N GLU A 370 12.08 4.84 14.15
CA GLU A 370 12.52 4.56 15.52
C GLU A 370 11.40 3.96 16.37
N MET A 371 10.18 4.49 16.28
CA MET A 371 9.01 3.92 16.94
C MET A 371 8.78 2.46 16.50
N THR A 372 8.90 2.19 15.19
CA THR A 372 8.78 0.84 14.63
C THR A 372 9.91 -0.06 15.13
N ARG A 373 11.14 0.45 15.28
CA ARG A 373 12.28 -0.32 15.82
C ARG A 373 12.03 -0.81 17.25
N GLN A 374 11.34 0.00 18.06
CA GLN A 374 11.05 -0.30 19.47
C GLN A 374 9.81 -1.18 19.64
N SER A 375 8.75 -0.92 18.87
CA SER A 375 7.43 -1.52 19.09
C SER A 375 7.12 -2.75 18.24
N MET A 376 7.73 -2.88 17.05
CA MET A 376 7.40 -3.97 16.14
C MET A 376 7.90 -5.31 16.67
N TYR A 377 7.00 -6.28 16.80
CA TYR A 377 7.32 -7.61 17.29
C TYR A 377 8.42 -8.28 16.45
N ARG A 378 9.38 -8.93 17.10
CA ARG A 378 10.54 -9.59 16.47
C ARG A 378 10.13 -10.86 15.72
N SER A 379 9.48 -10.65 14.58
CA SER A 379 8.98 -11.66 13.64
C SER A 379 9.52 -11.41 12.24
N ASP A 380 9.14 -12.26 11.29
CA ASP A 380 9.48 -12.11 9.88
C ASP A 380 9.03 -10.77 9.29
N GLY A 381 7.97 -10.17 9.83
CA GLY A 381 7.52 -8.84 9.41
C GLY A 381 8.58 -7.76 9.64
N ARG A 382 9.30 -7.84 10.77
CA ARG A 382 10.41 -6.92 11.08
C ARG A 382 11.59 -7.13 10.14
N VAL A 383 11.86 -8.39 9.79
CA VAL A 383 12.91 -8.75 8.84
C VAL A 383 12.61 -8.14 7.47
N MET A 384 11.39 -8.33 6.96
CA MET A 384 10.95 -7.76 5.68
C MET A 384 11.03 -6.23 5.66
N TYR A 385 10.52 -5.58 6.70
CA TYR A 385 10.61 -4.12 6.84
C TYR A 385 12.07 -3.64 6.81
N ARG A 386 12.96 -4.26 7.61
CA ARG A 386 14.38 -3.86 7.67
C ARG A 386 15.16 -4.15 6.40
N MET A 387 14.89 -5.27 5.72
CA MET A 387 15.49 -5.57 4.42
C MET A 387 15.07 -4.54 3.37
N GLY A 388 13.79 -4.15 3.36
CA GLY A 388 13.31 -3.08 2.48
C GLY A 388 14.06 -1.76 2.71
N GLN A 389 14.27 -1.37 3.96
CA GLN A 389 15.04 -0.16 4.28
C GLN A 389 16.49 -0.24 3.77
N LEU A 390 17.22 -1.30 4.12
CA LEU A 390 18.64 -1.43 3.78
C LEU A 390 18.88 -1.56 2.27
N ILE A 391 18.04 -2.33 1.56
CA ILE A 391 18.16 -2.48 0.11
C ILE A 391 17.90 -1.15 -0.59
N GLU A 392 16.92 -0.39 -0.14
CA GLU A 392 16.65 0.93 -0.73
C GLU A 392 17.76 1.93 -0.44
N GLU A 393 18.28 1.97 0.79
CA GLU A 393 19.41 2.83 1.15
C GLU A 393 20.60 2.58 0.22
N ILE A 394 21.04 1.32 0.09
CA ILE A 394 22.15 0.94 -0.78
C ILE A 394 21.87 1.35 -2.23
N GLN A 395 20.67 1.09 -2.75
CA GLN A 395 20.32 1.42 -4.14
C GLN A 395 20.38 2.92 -4.41
N VAL A 396 19.81 3.73 -3.52
CA VAL A 396 19.75 5.19 -3.66
C VAL A 396 21.15 5.80 -3.50
N GLU A 397 21.94 5.30 -2.54
CA GLU A 397 23.31 5.73 -2.30
C GLU A 397 24.22 5.40 -3.49
N LEU A 398 24.15 4.19 -4.05
CA LEU A 398 24.94 3.83 -5.24
C LEU A 398 24.62 4.71 -6.44
N VAL A 399 23.35 5.04 -6.69
CA VAL A 399 22.96 5.97 -7.76
C VAL A 399 23.57 7.35 -7.51
N GLN A 400 23.50 7.85 -6.28
CA GLN A 400 24.07 9.14 -5.93
C GLN A 400 25.59 9.18 -6.06
N TYR A 401 26.27 8.14 -5.54
CA TYR A 401 27.73 8.05 -5.56
C TYR A 401 28.24 7.95 -6.99
N ARG A 402 27.60 7.10 -7.81
CA ARG A 402 27.87 6.99 -9.24
C ARG A 402 27.65 8.31 -9.98
N SER A 403 26.58 9.04 -9.67
CA SER A 403 26.29 10.33 -10.34
C SER A 403 27.31 11.42 -10.02
N ILE A 404 27.90 11.40 -8.81
CA ILE A 404 28.78 12.49 -8.34
C ILE A 404 30.26 12.12 -8.49
N LEU A 405 30.66 10.87 -8.30
CA LEU A 405 32.06 10.46 -8.19
C LEU A 405 32.63 9.83 -9.46
N SER A 406 31.82 9.58 -10.51
CA SER A 406 32.32 8.91 -11.72
C SER A 406 33.26 9.76 -12.59
N PHE A 407 33.35 11.07 -12.35
CA PHE A 407 34.30 11.94 -13.02
C PHE A 407 35.16 12.67 -11.99
N GLN A 408 36.39 12.96 -12.37
CA GLN A 408 37.25 13.90 -11.66
C GLN A 408 37.00 15.32 -12.17
N TYR A 409 36.79 16.24 -11.24
CA TYR A 409 36.54 17.65 -11.53
C TYR A 409 37.72 18.51 -11.07
N ASP A 410 37.65 19.81 -11.34
CA ASP A 410 38.57 20.77 -10.72
C ASP A 410 38.43 20.76 -9.18
N GLU A 411 39.48 21.18 -8.48
CA GLU A 411 39.57 21.12 -7.02
C GLU A 411 38.40 21.85 -6.32
N SER A 412 37.92 22.97 -6.89
CA SER A 412 36.82 23.76 -6.32
C SER A 412 35.48 23.05 -6.49
N THR A 413 35.19 22.57 -7.69
CA THR A 413 33.95 21.84 -8.00
C THR A 413 33.92 20.51 -7.24
N GLU A 414 35.02 19.76 -7.21
CA GLU A 414 35.11 18.49 -6.50
C GLU A 414 34.87 18.67 -5.00
N PHE A 415 35.44 19.71 -4.38
CA PHE A 415 35.17 20.01 -2.97
C PHE A 415 33.69 20.25 -2.67
N GLN A 416 33.02 21.07 -3.51
CA GLN A 416 31.60 21.38 -3.33
C GLN A 416 30.71 20.14 -3.48
N LEU A 417 31.02 19.30 -4.47
CA LEU A 417 30.31 18.05 -4.72
C LEU A 417 30.50 17.04 -3.59
N LEU A 418 31.73 16.88 -3.09
CA LEU A 418 32.01 16.02 -1.95
C LEU A 418 31.35 16.53 -0.67
N GLU A 419 31.34 17.84 -0.43
CA GLU A 419 30.64 18.44 0.72
C GLU A 419 29.12 18.19 0.63
N ALA A 420 28.51 18.45 -0.53
CA ALA A 420 27.08 18.19 -0.77
C ALA A 420 26.73 16.70 -0.59
N LEU A 421 27.57 15.80 -1.12
CA LEU A 421 27.41 14.36 -0.99
C LEU A 421 27.46 13.91 0.47
N LEU A 422 28.51 14.32 1.20
CA LEU A 422 28.70 13.97 2.61
C LEU A 422 27.62 14.58 3.51
N LEU A 423 27.15 15.80 3.24
CA LEU A 423 26.05 16.43 3.98
C LEU A 423 24.72 15.69 3.78
N SER A 424 24.38 15.35 2.53
CA SER A 424 23.13 14.65 2.23
C SER A 424 23.06 13.27 2.88
N ASN A 425 24.21 12.61 3.06
CA ASN A 425 24.36 11.31 3.73
C ASN A 425 24.69 11.41 5.23
N GLN A 426 24.70 12.60 5.82
CA GLN A 426 25.02 12.84 7.25
C GLN A 426 26.42 12.36 7.66
N ASN A 427 27.37 12.32 6.73
CA ASN A 427 28.73 11.82 6.94
C ASN A 427 29.80 12.93 6.98
N LEU A 428 29.45 14.20 6.77
CA LEU A 428 30.45 15.29 6.75
C LEU A 428 31.22 15.43 8.07
N ILE A 429 30.52 15.39 9.20
CA ILE A 429 31.15 15.49 10.54
C ILE A 429 32.03 14.27 10.79
N THR A 430 31.52 13.07 10.48
CA THR A 430 32.26 11.80 10.60
C THR A 430 33.54 11.84 9.77
N TYR A 431 33.45 12.27 8.50
CA TYR A 431 34.60 12.43 7.61
C TYR A 431 35.67 13.33 8.23
N ARG A 432 35.28 14.54 8.65
CA ARG A 432 36.20 15.51 9.26
C ARG A 432 36.86 14.96 10.53
N SER A 433 36.14 14.17 11.31
CA SER A 433 36.66 13.57 12.54
C SER A 433 37.66 12.42 12.29
N VAL A 434 37.40 11.61 11.27
CA VAL A 434 38.15 10.37 10.97
C VAL A 434 39.42 10.69 10.18
N TYR A 435 39.29 11.37 9.04
CA TYR A 435 40.44 11.59 8.14
C TYR A 435 41.24 12.83 8.50
N ARG A 436 40.61 13.86 9.09
CA ARG A 436 41.26 15.13 9.47
C ARG A 436 42.04 15.81 8.32
N THR A 437 41.65 15.52 7.09
CA THR A 437 42.22 16.05 5.85
C THR A 437 41.23 16.94 5.12
N TYR A 438 41.70 17.58 4.04
CA TYR A 438 40.84 18.16 3.02
C TYR A 438 39.89 17.11 2.41
N LEU A 439 38.77 17.55 1.81
CA LEU A 439 37.84 16.66 1.14
C LEU A 439 38.48 16.10 -0.12
N SER A 440 38.54 14.78 -0.25
CA SER A 440 39.10 14.10 -1.42
C SER A 440 38.25 12.86 -1.74
N ALA A 441 38.22 12.47 -3.02
CA ALA A 441 37.40 11.38 -3.51
C ALA A 441 37.76 10.04 -2.85
N ALA A 442 39.05 9.68 -2.77
CA ALA A 442 39.48 8.38 -2.23
C ALA A 442 39.08 8.17 -0.74
N PRO A 443 39.37 9.09 0.20
CA PRO A 443 38.88 8.98 1.57
C PRO A 443 37.35 9.03 1.68
N THR A 444 36.67 9.71 0.76
CA THR A 444 35.20 9.75 0.73
C THR A 444 34.64 8.38 0.36
N VAL A 445 35.22 7.72 -0.64
CA VAL A 445 34.85 6.35 -1.03
C VAL A 445 35.16 5.37 0.10
N ASP A 446 36.30 5.49 0.79
CA ASP A 446 36.61 4.67 1.98
C ASP A 446 35.52 4.78 3.06
N LEU A 447 35.11 6.01 3.41
CA LEU A 447 34.09 6.25 4.43
C LEU A 447 32.70 5.71 4.06
N LEU A 448 32.32 5.90 2.79
CA LEU A 448 30.98 5.59 2.29
C LEU A 448 30.84 4.11 1.92
N PHE A 449 31.91 3.41 1.55
CA PHE A 449 31.84 2.00 1.17
C PHE A 449 32.43 1.06 2.22
N LEU A 450 33.68 1.28 2.69
CA LEU A 450 34.44 0.28 3.43
C LEU A 450 34.41 0.45 4.95
N ASN A 451 34.20 1.66 5.45
CA ASN A 451 34.31 1.93 6.88
C ASN A 451 33.19 1.24 7.67
N SER A 452 33.51 0.10 8.30
CA SER A 452 32.56 -0.71 9.09
C SER A 452 32.10 -0.04 10.39
N GLN A 453 32.79 1.01 10.85
CA GLN A 453 32.34 1.81 12.01
C GLN A 453 31.28 2.83 11.61
N ASN A 454 31.18 3.18 10.33
CA ASN A 454 30.09 4.00 9.81
C ASN A 454 28.86 3.11 9.58
N PRO A 455 27.74 3.30 10.31
CA PRO A 455 26.55 2.47 10.15
C PRO A 455 25.84 2.68 8.80
N THR A 456 26.17 3.76 8.09
CA THR A 456 25.63 4.09 6.77
C THR A 456 26.55 3.72 5.62
N SER A 457 27.70 3.09 5.89
CA SER A 457 28.54 2.59 4.79
C SER A 457 27.89 1.41 4.10
N VAL A 458 28.15 1.28 2.79
CA VAL A 458 27.61 0.18 1.97
C VAL A 458 27.98 -1.19 2.57
N LEU A 459 29.21 -1.34 3.09
CA LEU A 459 29.64 -2.56 3.77
C LEU A 459 28.77 -2.86 5.01
N SER A 460 28.60 -1.89 5.92
CA SER A 460 27.79 -2.06 7.13
C SER A 460 26.33 -2.39 6.82
N GLN A 461 25.75 -1.77 5.80
CA GLN A 461 24.39 -2.05 5.36
C GLN A 461 24.28 -3.46 4.76
N LEU A 462 25.24 -3.88 3.93
CA LEU A 462 25.30 -5.24 3.37
C LEU A 462 25.44 -6.31 4.46
N GLU A 463 26.20 -6.05 5.54
CA GLU A 463 26.24 -6.94 6.71
C GLU A 463 24.85 -7.09 7.34
N GLY A 464 24.11 -5.98 7.43
CA GLY A 464 22.71 -5.97 7.85
C GLY A 464 21.80 -6.81 6.94
N VAL A 465 21.89 -6.64 5.62
CA VAL A 465 21.10 -7.41 4.65
C VAL A 465 21.44 -8.90 4.76
N LEU A 466 22.74 -9.24 4.83
CA LEU A 466 23.21 -10.63 4.93
C LEU A 466 22.70 -11.31 6.21
N LYS A 467 22.73 -10.59 7.34
CA LYS A 467 22.16 -11.06 8.61
C LYS A 467 20.67 -11.40 8.47
N TYR A 468 19.88 -10.52 7.85
CA TYR A 468 18.46 -10.74 7.67
C TYR A 468 18.14 -11.84 6.65
N ALA A 469 18.92 -11.94 5.56
CA ALA A 469 18.81 -13.02 4.58
C ALA A 469 19.04 -14.40 5.23
N ARG A 470 20.05 -14.53 6.10
CA ARG A 470 20.32 -15.77 6.85
C ARG A 470 19.19 -16.15 7.81
N ILE A 471 18.57 -15.17 8.47
CA ILE A 471 17.41 -15.41 9.36
C ILE A 471 16.23 -15.99 8.56
N LEU A 472 15.99 -15.53 7.34
CA LEU A 472 14.96 -16.08 6.46
C LEU A 472 15.32 -17.49 5.97
N ALA A 473 16.58 -17.70 5.57
CA ALA A 473 17.08 -18.99 5.07
C ALA A 473 16.94 -20.13 6.09
N GLN A 474 17.29 -19.90 7.37
CA GLN A 474 17.24 -20.91 8.43
C GLN A 474 15.84 -21.51 8.69
N LYS A 475 14.78 -20.86 8.21
CA LYS A 475 13.40 -21.30 8.40
C LYS A 475 12.89 -22.20 7.27
N GLU A 476 13.48 -22.12 6.08
CA GLU A 476 13.24 -23.06 4.99
C GLU A 476 14.06 -24.33 5.27
N ARG A 477 13.41 -25.50 5.30
CA ARG A 477 14.03 -26.75 5.74
C ARG A 477 15.21 -27.14 4.84
N GLY A 478 16.43 -26.82 5.27
CA GLY A 478 17.68 -27.43 4.81
C GLY A 478 18.63 -26.50 4.06
N GLY A 479 19.54 -25.85 4.80
CA GLY A 479 20.82 -25.33 4.28
C GLY A 479 21.10 -23.86 4.58
N ASP A 480 22.33 -23.56 4.97
CA ASP A 480 22.92 -22.20 5.05
C ASP A 480 23.02 -21.50 3.67
N ASP A 481 22.54 -22.14 2.61
CA ASP A 481 22.74 -21.78 1.20
C ASP A 481 21.41 -21.40 0.50
N ASN A 482 20.76 -20.36 1.01
CA ASN A 482 19.67 -19.69 0.27
C ASN A 482 20.29 -18.79 -0.79
N GLU A 483 19.82 -18.89 -2.04
CA GLU A 483 20.25 -18.07 -3.18
C GLU A 483 20.27 -16.56 -2.86
N ILE A 484 19.33 -16.07 -2.03
CA ILE A 484 19.30 -14.67 -1.57
C ILE A 484 20.53 -14.36 -0.72
N SER A 485 20.88 -15.23 0.24
CA SER A 485 22.06 -15.07 1.08
C SER A 485 23.35 -15.11 0.25
N ARG A 486 23.40 -15.96 -0.78
CA ARG A 486 24.55 -16.04 -1.70
C ARG A 486 24.73 -14.76 -2.50
N LEU A 487 23.66 -14.24 -3.13
CA LEU A 487 23.70 -12.98 -3.89
C LEU A 487 24.14 -11.80 -3.01
N VAL A 488 23.63 -11.73 -1.79
CA VAL A 488 24.03 -10.67 -0.84
C VAL A 488 25.49 -10.87 -0.40
N PHE A 489 25.94 -12.11 -0.21
CA PHE A 489 27.33 -12.41 0.12
C PHE A 489 28.31 -12.05 -1.02
N GLU A 490 27.90 -12.23 -2.28
CA GLU A 490 28.66 -11.77 -3.45
C GLU A 490 28.80 -10.24 -3.45
N CYS A 491 27.71 -9.51 -3.19
CA CYS A 491 27.74 -8.05 -3.04
C CYS A 491 28.64 -7.60 -1.88
N TYR A 492 28.52 -8.28 -0.74
CA TYR A 492 29.37 -8.01 0.44
C TYR A 492 30.85 -8.24 0.13
N SER A 493 31.16 -9.35 -0.54
CA SER A 493 32.54 -9.72 -0.87
C SER A 493 33.14 -8.77 -1.90
N SER A 494 32.36 -8.33 -2.90
CA SER A 494 32.84 -7.38 -3.91
C SER A 494 33.19 -6.02 -3.31
N VAL A 495 32.36 -5.51 -2.39
CA VAL A 495 32.68 -4.29 -1.62
C VAL A 495 33.90 -4.50 -0.73
N ARG A 496 33.97 -5.60 0.01
CA ARG A 496 35.09 -5.85 0.95
C ARG A 496 36.44 -6.02 0.25
N LEU A 497 36.46 -6.50 -0.99
CA LEU A 497 37.66 -6.73 -1.79
C LEU A 497 37.97 -5.57 -2.75
N MET A 498 37.21 -4.48 -2.71
CA MET A 498 37.43 -3.35 -3.61
C MET A 498 38.80 -2.70 -3.35
N ASN A 499 39.46 -2.27 -4.42
CA ASN A 499 40.70 -1.49 -4.34
C ASN A 499 40.37 -0.04 -4.66
N ILE A 500 40.40 0.84 -3.66
CA ILE A 500 40.05 2.26 -3.83
C ILE A 500 40.98 2.93 -4.82
N ASP A 501 42.29 2.70 -4.74
CA ASP A 501 43.26 3.35 -5.62
C ASP A 501 42.96 3.02 -7.08
N ALA A 502 42.69 1.75 -7.39
CA ALA A 502 42.31 1.31 -8.73
C ALA A 502 40.96 1.88 -9.20
N LEU A 503 39.99 2.04 -8.30
CA LEU A 503 38.69 2.62 -8.66
C LEU A 503 38.78 4.14 -8.89
N MET A 504 39.75 4.82 -8.27
CA MET A 504 39.94 6.27 -8.39
C MET A 504 40.82 6.66 -9.59
N GLU A 505 41.41 5.69 -10.30
CA GLU A 505 42.12 5.93 -11.56
C GLU A 505 41.18 6.51 -12.64
N THR A 506 41.67 7.51 -13.36
CA THR A 506 40.95 8.18 -14.44
C THR A 506 41.49 7.80 -15.82
N GLU A 507 40.59 7.72 -16.80
CA GLU A 507 40.97 7.67 -18.21
C GLU A 507 41.62 9.00 -18.62
N LYS A 508 42.80 8.92 -19.27
CA LYS A 508 43.68 10.08 -19.54
C LYS A 508 43.03 11.22 -20.32
N ASP A 509 42.01 10.94 -21.12
CA ASP A 509 41.40 11.92 -22.04
C ASP A 509 40.03 12.45 -21.57
N SER A 510 39.37 11.76 -20.63
CA SER A 510 37.98 12.03 -20.24
C SER A 510 37.79 12.35 -18.76
N ASN A 511 38.85 12.25 -17.94
CA ASN A 511 38.77 12.33 -16.48
C ASN A 511 37.73 11.36 -15.86
N TYR A 512 37.36 10.32 -16.61
CA TYR A 512 36.32 9.38 -16.26
C TYR A 512 36.90 8.25 -15.41
N ARG A 513 36.31 8.04 -14.23
CA ARG A 513 36.61 6.93 -13.32
C ARG A 513 35.81 5.70 -13.72
N LYS A 514 36.14 5.13 -14.87
CA LYS A 514 35.42 3.98 -15.46
C LYS A 514 35.28 2.81 -14.51
N GLY A 515 36.36 2.46 -13.80
CA GLY A 515 36.35 1.36 -12.83
C GLY A 515 35.31 1.58 -11.72
N PHE A 516 35.20 2.81 -11.20
CA PHE A 516 34.21 3.16 -10.20
C PHE A 516 32.77 3.10 -10.73
N ASP A 517 32.51 3.63 -11.93
CA ASP A 517 31.20 3.61 -12.56
C ASP A 517 30.71 2.16 -12.80
N GLU A 518 31.56 1.32 -13.38
CA GLU A 518 31.27 -0.08 -13.67
C GLU A 518 31.07 -0.89 -12.38
N PHE A 519 31.86 -0.62 -11.34
CA PHE A 519 31.71 -1.25 -10.04
C PHE A 519 30.34 -0.92 -9.41
N CYS A 520 29.98 0.36 -9.34
CA CYS A 520 28.68 0.80 -8.82
C CYS A 520 27.52 0.22 -9.64
N GLY A 521 27.62 0.26 -10.98
CA GLY A 521 26.61 -0.30 -11.88
C GLY A 521 26.43 -1.81 -11.72
N THR A 522 27.51 -2.56 -11.51
CA THR A 522 27.46 -4.01 -11.26
C THR A 522 26.82 -4.31 -9.93
N LEU A 523 27.24 -3.64 -8.86
CA LEU A 523 26.68 -3.81 -7.52
C LEU A 523 25.19 -3.45 -7.48
N GLN A 524 24.78 -2.40 -8.20
CA GLN A 524 23.39 -2.00 -8.34
C GLN A 524 22.53 -3.10 -8.99
N LYS A 525 23.02 -3.71 -10.09
CA LYS A 525 22.36 -4.82 -10.78
C LYS A 525 22.23 -6.05 -9.87
N GLN A 526 23.29 -6.42 -9.16
CA GLN A 526 23.27 -7.54 -8.21
C GLN A 526 22.25 -7.31 -7.08
N MET A 527 22.22 -6.10 -6.51
CA MET A 527 21.23 -5.74 -5.49
C MET A 527 19.79 -5.72 -6.02
N ALA A 528 19.57 -5.42 -7.32
CA ALA A 528 18.25 -5.55 -7.95
C ALA A 528 17.83 -7.02 -8.12
N GLN A 529 18.78 -7.93 -8.36
CA GLN A 529 18.52 -9.38 -8.39
C GLN A 529 18.14 -9.91 -7.00
N VAL A 530 18.77 -9.42 -5.93
CA VAL A 530 18.37 -9.74 -4.54
C VAL A 530 16.89 -9.44 -4.30
N TYR A 531 16.42 -8.26 -4.72
CA TYR A 531 15.00 -7.90 -4.62
C TYR A 531 14.11 -8.83 -5.47
N THR A 532 14.49 -9.08 -6.71
CA THR A 532 13.72 -9.93 -7.64
C THR A 532 13.53 -11.32 -7.04
N LYS A 533 14.59 -11.89 -6.46
CA LYS A 533 14.54 -13.20 -5.80
C LYS A 533 13.71 -13.17 -4.51
N LEU A 534 13.87 -12.13 -3.69
CA LEU A 534 13.08 -11.96 -2.48
C LEU A 534 11.58 -11.88 -2.78
N SER A 535 11.21 -11.16 -3.84
CA SER A 535 9.82 -11.07 -4.30
C SER A 535 9.29 -12.42 -4.80
N ALA A 536 10.07 -13.14 -5.61
CA ALA A 536 9.68 -14.46 -6.09
C ALA A 536 9.50 -15.48 -4.95
N THR A 537 10.38 -15.47 -3.94
CA THR A 537 10.34 -16.44 -2.84
C THR A 537 9.27 -16.12 -1.80
N TYR A 538 9.14 -14.86 -1.38
CA TYR A 538 8.33 -14.49 -0.21
C TYR A 538 7.04 -13.73 -0.54
N PHE A 539 6.93 -13.11 -1.72
CA PHE A 539 5.74 -12.32 -2.09
C PHE A 539 4.85 -13.04 -3.11
N SER A 540 5.36 -14.06 -3.81
CA SER A 540 4.54 -14.85 -4.74
C SER A 540 3.68 -15.89 -4.01
N HIS A 541 2.43 -16.08 -4.47
CA HIS A 541 1.48 -17.02 -3.91
C HIS A 541 1.71 -18.49 -4.33
N SER A 542 2.71 -18.76 -5.20
CA SER A 542 2.94 -20.08 -5.78
C SER A 542 3.73 -21.05 -4.90
N THR A 543 4.49 -20.57 -3.91
CA THR A 543 5.48 -21.39 -3.18
C THR A 543 5.11 -21.72 -1.74
N TYR A 544 4.12 -21.05 -1.13
CA TYR A 544 3.72 -21.25 0.27
C TYR A 544 2.58 -22.28 0.47
N GLN A 545 2.57 -23.37 -0.30
CA GLN A 545 1.52 -24.40 -0.23
C GLN A 545 2.00 -25.72 0.41
N GLN A 546 2.77 -25.68 1.49
CA GLN A 546 2.98 -26.86 2.34
C GLN A 546 3.06 -26.49 3.83
N GLN A 547 1.94 -26.12 4.44
CA GLN A 547 1.75 -26.16 5.89
C GLN A 547 0.37 -26.71 6.27
N GLY A 548 -0.05 -27.80 5.62
CA GLY A 548 -1.07 -28.68 6.19
C GLY A 548 -0.40 -29.60 7.21
N SER A 549 -0.80 -29.50 8.48
CA SER A 549 -0.35 -30.40 9.55
C SER A 549 -0.61 -31.86 9.19
N LYS A 550 0.45 -32.67 9.18
CA LYS A 550 0.35 -34.12 9.34
C LYS A 550 -0.06 -34.41 10.80
N ASP A 551 -1.34 -34.26 11.12
CA ASP A 551 -1.92 -34.89 12.30
C ASP A 551 -3.02 -35.82 11.82
N GLY A 552 -2.81 -37.11 12.06
CA GLY A 552 -3.64 -38.20 11.54
C GLY A 552 -5.08 -38.10 12.03
N PHE A 553 -6.00 -37.89 11.10
CA PHE A 553 -7.40 -38.23 11.28
C PHE A 553 -7.61 -39.66 10.79
N GLN A 554 -7.82 -40.59 11.73
CA GLN A 554 -8.41 -41.89 11.42
C GLN A 554 -9.92 -41.72 11.37
N PHE A 555 -10.52 -42.11 10.25
CA PHE A 555 -11.97 -42.34 10.15
C PHE A 555 -12.23 -43.75 10.68
N GLU A 556 -13.11 -43.87 11.68
CA GLU A 556 -13.89 -45.09 11.87
C GLU A 556 -15.17 -44.97 11.03
N ILE A 557 -15.51 -46.09 10.38
CA ILE A 557 -16.48 -46.26 9.29
C ILE A 557 -17.92 -46.03 9.76
#